data_AF-A0A8T3NVJ0-F1
#
_entry.id   AF-A0A8T3NVJ0-F1
#
_cell.length_a   1.000
_cell.length_b   1.000
_cell.length_c   1.000
_cell.angle_alpha   90.00
_cell.angle_beta   90.00
_cell.angle_gamma   90.00
#
_symmetry.space_group_name_H-M   'P 1'
#
loop_
_entity.id
_entity.type
_entity.pdbx_description
1 polymer ?
#
loop_
_entity_poly.entity_id
_entity_poly.type
_entity_poly.pdbx_seq_one_letter_code
_entity_poly.pdbx_strand_id
1 'polypeptide(L)'
;MSLRPNPPRMVTVLIALALLGVGIAGTLLDQDSVVDFISGLSLPRGVERDVMALLLDRTIGYACLFGSPMLLIIGSLLPGI
;
A
#
# COMPACT_ATOMS: atom_id res chain seq x y z
N MET A 1 27.24 17.51 1.15
CA MET A 1 27.04 16.10 0.78
C MET A 1 26.08 16.05 -0.40
N SER A 2 26.56 15.67 -1.58
CA SER A 2 25.69 15.48 -2.74
C SER A 2 25.01 14.13 -2.60
N LEU A 3 23.69 14.14 -2.41
CA LEU A 3 22.86 12.94 -2.50
C LEU A 3 22.92 12.46 -3.95
N ARG A 4 23.54 11.31 -4.18
CA ARG A 4 23.51 10.64 -5.47
C ARG A 4 22.27 9.75 -5.50
N PRO A 5 21.28 10.00 -6.37
CA PRO A 5 20.12 9.13 -6.48
C PRO A 5 20.58 7.71 -6.83
N ASN A 6 20.23 6.74 -6.01
CA ASN A 6 20.40 5.32 -6.32
C ASN A 6 19.03 4.79 -6.74
N PRO A 7 18.89 3.98 -7.80
CA PRO A 7 17.61 3.34 -8.11
C PRO A 7 17.03 2.64 -6.86
N PRO A 8 15.75 2.87 -6.53
CA PRO A 8 15.12 2.23 -5.39
C PRO A 8 15.12 0.70 -5.57
N ARG A 9 15.28 -0.03 -4.46
CA ARG A 9 15.33 -1.49 -4.49
C ARG A 9 14.02 -2.07 -5.04
N MET A 10 14.09 -3.20 -5.73
CA MET A 10 12.90 -3.90 -6.25
C MET A 10 11.88 -4.19 -5.13
N VAL A 11 12.36 -4.48 -3.91
CA VAL A 11 11.51 -4.67 -2.72
C VAL A 11 10.76 -3.40 -2.33
N THR A 12 11.42 -2.24 -2.32
CA THR A 12 10.75 -0.96 -1.99
C THR A 12 9.73 -0.58 -3.05
N VAL A 13 10.02 -0.89 -4.33
CA VAL A 13 9.07 -0.71 -5.42
C VAL A 13 7.83 -1.60 -5.25
N LEU A 14 8.03 -2.88 -4.92
CA LEU A 14 6.93 -3.81 -4.67
C LEU A 14 6.06 -3.37 -3.49
N ILE A 15 6.67 -2.96 -2.39
CA ILE A 15 5.93 -2.44 -1.21
C ILE A 15 5.18 -1.16 -1.58
N ALA A 16 5.81 -0.24 -2.31
CA ALA A 16 5.16 0.99 -2.76
C ALA A 16 3.97 0.71 -3.68
N LEU A 17 4.07 -0.27 -4.58
CA LEU A 17 2.95 -0.69 -5.44
C LEU A 17 1.82 -1.35 -4.63
N ALA A 18 2.15 -2.16 -3.63
CA ALA A 18 1.15 -2.74 -2.74
C ALA A 18 0.41 -1.66 -1.95
N LEU A 19 1.15 -0.69 -1.37
CA LEU A 19 0.56 0.45 -0.67
C LEU A 19 -0.28 1.33 -1.60
N LEU A 20 0.15 1.52 -2.84
CA LEU A 20 -0.61 2.24 -3.85
C LEU A 20 -1.95 1.53 -4.13
N GLY A 21 -1.91 0.20 -4.34
CA GLY A 21 -3.10 -0.61 -4.58
C GLY A 21 -4.08 -0.56 -3.40
N VAL A 22 -3.58 -0.71 -2.17
CA VAL A 22 -4.38 -0.61 -0.94
C VAL A 22 -4.98 0.79 -0.78
N GLY A 23 -4.18 1.83 -1.04
CA GLY A 23 -4.64 3.22 -0.96
C GLY A 23 -5.73 3.52 -1.98
N ILE A 24 -5.57 3.07 -3.23
CA ILE A 24 -6.59 3.22 -4.27
C ILE A 24 -7.86 2.45 -3.89
N ALA A 25 -7.72 1.20 -3.43
CA ALA A 25 -8.86 0.39 -3.02
C ALA A 25 -9.63 1.00 -1.84
N GLY A 26 -8.96 1.54 -0.84
CA GLY A 26 -9.60 2.15 0.33
C GLY A 26 -10.14 3.56 0.13
N THR A 27 -9.79 4.25 -0.97
CA THR A 27 -10.19 5.66 -1.20
C THR A 27 -11.03 5.90 -2.44
N LEU A 28 -10.73 5.20 -3.54
CA LEU A 28 -11.33 5.44 -4.86
C LEU A 28 -12.35 4.37 -5.27
N LEU A 29 -12.28 3.17 -4.69
CA LEU A 29 -13.26 2.11 -4.95
C LEU A 29 -14.45 2.20 -3.99
N ASP A 30 -15.61 1.76 -4.47
CA ASP A 30 -16.81 1.67 -3.66
C ASP A 30 -16.72 0.51 -2.67
N GLN A 31 -17.35 0.66 -1.50
CA GLN A 31 -17.22 -0.32 -0.42
C GLN A 31 -17.66 -1.72 -0.86
N ASP A 32 -18.71 -1.80 -1.66
CA ASP A 32 -19.23 -3.08 -2.18
C ASP A 32 -18.19 -3.80 -3.06
N SER A 33 -17.46 -3.06 -3.91
CA SER A 33 -16.41 -3.62 -4.76
C SER A 33 -15.22 -4.14 -3.94
N VAL A 34 -14.89 -3.48 -2.83
CA VAL A 34 -13.81 -3.89 -1.92
C VAL A 34 -14.21 -5.16 -1.17
N VAL A 35 -15.45 -5.24 -0.70
CA VAL A 35 -16.00 -6.43 -0.01
C VAL A 35 -16.03 -7.63 -0.95
N ASP A 36 -16.49 -7.46 -2.20
CA ASP A 36 -16.50 -8.52 -3.21
C ASP A 36 -15.09 -9.03 -3.54
N PHE A 37 -14.11 -8.12 -3.62
CA PHE A 37 -12.72 -8.48 -3.86
C PHE A 37 -12.11 -9.29 -2.70
N ILE A 38 -12.34 -8.87 -1.46
CA ILE A 38 -11.83 -9.54 -0.25
C ILE A 38 -12.50 -10.91 -0.07
N SER A 39 -13.81 -10.98 -0.26
CA SER A 39 -14.55 -12.25 -0.16
C SER A 39 -14.15 -13.24 -1.27
N GLY A 40 -13.78 -12.74 -2.46
CA GLY A 40 -13.22 -13.54 -3.55
C GLY A 40 -11.84 -14.14 -3.26
N LEU A 41 -11.04 -13.54 -2.37
CA LEU A 41 -9.70 -14.00 -2.00
C LEU A 41 -9.68 -15.24 -1.08
N SER A 42 -10.84 -15.74 -0.64
CA SER A 42 -10.97 -16.95 0.21
C SER A 42 -10.03 -16.91 1.42
N LEU A 43 -9.91 -15.75 2.07
CA LEU A 43 -9.04 -15.55 3.22
C LEU A 43 -9.57 -16.32 4.43
N PRO A 44 -8.70 -16.74 5.37
CA PRO A 44 -9.15 -17.25 6.66
C PRO A 44 -10.02 -16.19 7.36
N ARG A 45 -11.18 -16.59 7.92
CA ARG A 45 -12.21 -15.68 8.47
C ARG A 45 -11.68 -14.61 9.44
N GLY A 46 -10.60 -14.89 10.18
CA GLY A 46 -9.96 -13.90 11.06
C GLY A 46 -9.23 -12.80 10.29
N VAL A 47 -8.44 -13.20 9.28
CA VAL A 47 -7.66 -12.28 8.43
C VAL A 47 -8.58 -11.45 7.54
N GLU A 48 -9.66 -12.07 7.03
CA GLU A 48 -10.67 -11.38 6.22
C GLU A 48 -11.26 -10.18 6.96
N ARG A 49 -11.67 -10.37 8.22
CA ARG A 49 -12.26 -9.31 9.04
C ARG A 49 -11.27 -8.18 9.32
N ASP A 50 -10.04 -8.51 9.65
CA ASP A 50 -9.00 -7.52 9.96
C ASP A 50 -8.63 -6.72 8.70
N VAL A 51 -8.47 -7.38 7.56
CA VAL A 51 -8.20 -6.75 6.26
C VAL A 51 -9.36 -5.85 5.83
N MET A 52 -10.61 -6.30 6.02
CA MET A 52 -11.80 -5.50 5.74
C MET A 52 -11.84 -4.25 6.62
N ALA A 53 -11.58 -4.37 7.92
CA ALA A 53 -11.55 -3.24 8.84
C ALA A 53 -10.46 -2.22 8.46
N LEU A 54 -9.29 -2.70 8.03
CA LEU A 54 -8.18 -1.88 7.56
C LEU A 54 -8.49 -1.16 6.24
N LEU A 55 -9.12 -1.83 5.27
CA LEU A 55 -9.42 -1.27 3.95
C LEU A 55 -10.62 -0.30 3.97
N LEU A 56 -11.57 -0.51 4.87
CA LEU A 56 -12.72 0.40 5.05
C LEU A 56 -12.34 1.66 5.84
N ASP A 57 -11.20 1.68 6.54
CA ASP A 57 -10.68 2.89 7.17
C ASP A 57 -10.02 3.80 6.12
N ARG A 58 -10.77 4.83 5.70
CA ARG A 58 -10.29 5.84 4.75
C ARG A 58 -9.00 6.52 5.20
N THR A 59 -8.77 6.66 6.51
CA THR A 59 -7.54 7.28 7.05
C THR A 59 -6.33 6.45 6.67
N ILE A 60 -6.44 5.13 6.77
CA ILE A 60 -5.40 4.19 6.37
C ILE A 60 -5.24 4.20 4.84
N GLY A 61 -6.33 4.23 4.10
CA GLY A 61 -6.30 4.39 2.64
C GLY A 61 -5.48 5.60 2.20
N TYR A 62 -5.74 6.79 2.76
CA TYR A 62 -4.96 8.00 2.46
C TYR A 62 -3.51 7.90 2.93
N ALA A 63 -3.26 7.31 4.10
CA ALA A 63 -1.91 7.09 4.60
C ALA A 63 -1.09 6.18 3.67
N CYS A 64 -1.69 5.12 3.12
CA CYS A 64 -1.06 4.24 2.14
C CYS A 64 -0.80 4.95 0.80
N LEU A 65 -1.76 5.78 0.35
CA LEU A 65 -1.66 6.51 -0.90
C LEU A 65 -0.56 7.59 -0.86
N PHE A 66 -0.40 8.27 0.28
CA PHE A 66 0.70 9.22 0.51
C PHE A 66 2.03 8.51 0.83
N GLY A 67 1.97 7.39 1.56
CA GLY A 67 3.13 6.59 1.95
C GLY A 67 3.83 5.94 0.75
N SER A 68 3.07 5.53 -0.28
CA SER A 68 3.62 4.91 -1.50
C SER A 68 4.72 5.75 -2.19
N PRO A 69 4.45 7.00 -2.63
CA PRO A 69 5.48 7.84 -3.24
C PRO A 69 6.58 8.23 -2.24
N MET A 70 6.24 8.43 -0.96
CA MET A 70 7.24 8.70 0.08
C MET A 70 8.25 7.55 0.22
N LEU A 71 7.79 6.30 0.17
CA LEU A 71 8.64 5.12 0.32
C LEU A 71 9.58 4.95 -0.87
N LEU A 72 9.14 5.30 -2.09
CA LEU A 72 10.01 5.36 -3.26
C LEU A 72 11.08 6.45 -3.15
N ILE A 73 10.70 7.65 -2.68
CA ILE A 73 11.63 8.75 -2.46
C ILE A 73 12.67 8.35 -1.40
N ILE A 74 12.24 7.85 -0.24
CA ILE A 74 13.12 7.40 0.84
C ILE A 74 14.01 6.24 0.38
N GLY A 75 13.44 5.25 -0.32
CA GLY A 75 14.15 4.10 -0.85
C GLY A 75 15.19 4.46 -1.92
N SER A 76 15.01 5.59 -2.63
CA SER A 76 15.99 6.12 -3.59
C SER A 76 17.11 6.94 -2.94
N LEU A 77 16.85 7.47 -1.73
CA LEU A 77 17.78 8.34 -0.98
C LEU A 77 18.65 7.57 0.01
N LEU A 78 18.21 6.40 0.50
CA LEU A 78 19.02 5.53 1.34
C LEU A 78 19.95 4.68 0.46
N PRO A 79 21.26 4.97 0.40
CA PRO A 79 22.20 4.07 -0.26
C PRO A 79 22.12 2.72 0.44
N GLY A 80 21.93 1.67 -0.36
CA GLY A 80 21.87 0.32 0.15
C GLY A 80 23.15 -0.03 0.90
N ILE A 81 23.05 -0.26 2.20
CA ILE A 81 23.99 -1.13 2.92
C ILE A 81 23.89 -2.55 2.37
#